data_AF-A0AAD4SEE5-F1
#
_entry.id   AF-A0AAD4SEE5-F1
#
_cell.length_a   1.000
_cell.length_b   1.000
_cell.length_c   1.000
_cell.angle_alpha   90.00
_cell.angle_beta   90.00
_cell.angle_gamma   90.00
#
_symmetry.space_group_name_H-M   'P 1'
#
loop_
_entity.id
_entity.type
_entity.pdbx_description
1 polymer ?
#
loop_
_entity_poly.entity_id
_entity_poly.type
_entity_poly.pdbx_seq_one_letter_code
_entity_poly.pdbx_strand_id
1 'polypeptide(L)'
;MFLQPLYVFQLLFLTLASSSSVPPFFTAKAGCDAKCGNISIPYPFGIIKPNGDECSIDGVGYGYRITCNISFQPPKPFIDKRNTLATLCYNKFGNITLDLGLASIDVSPTPFTLSYTKNMFFGIGCKTHASLDGPDLHNYSSVCSSSCQSRESVISGACFGNGCCQ
;
A
#
# COMPACT_ATOMS: atom_id res chain seq x y z
N MET A 1 -56.26 29.88 29.40
CA MET A 1 -56.00 28.75 28.47
C MET A 1 -55.29 29.30 27.22
N PHE A 2 -54.06 29.82 27.36
CA PHE A 2 -53.28 30.44 26.26
C PHE A 2 -51.77 30.13 26.34
N LEU A 3 -51.35 29.18 27.19
CA LEU A 3 -49.93 28.85 27.44
C LEU A 3 -49.39 27.72 26.54
N GLN A 4 -50.25 27.04 25.78
CA GLN A 4 -49.86 25.93 24.91
C GLN A 4 -49.24 26.30 23.54
N PRO A 5 -49.51 27.46 22.89
CA PRO A 5 -48.96 27.71 21.55
C PRO A 5 -47.52 28.25 21.60
N LEU A 6 -47.07 28.81 22.73
CA LEU A 6 -45.70 29.32 22.88
C LEU A 6 -44.65 28.20 22.94
N TYR A 7 -45.01 27.04 23.52
CA TYR A 7 -44.08 25.91 23.64
C TYR A 7 -43.77 25.25 22.28
N VAL A 8 -44.73 25.27 21.36
CA VAL A 8 -44.56 24.71 20.01
C VAL A 8 -43.61 25.56 19.18
N PHE A 9 -43.63 26.89 19.35
CA PHE A 9 -42.73 27.80 18.64
C PHE A 9 -41.28 27.70 19.15
N GLN A 10 -41.09 27.37 20.43
CA GLN A 10 -39.76 27.19 21.03
C GLN A 10 -39.09 25.87 20.61
N LEU A 11 -39.88 24.84 20.24
CA LEU A 11 -39.38 23.59 19.67
C LEU A 11 -38.97 23.70 18.19
N LEU A 12 -39.47 24.70 17.46
CA LEU A 12 -39.16 24.89 16.04
C LEU A 12 -37.78 25.53 15.79
N PHE A 13 -37.18 26.18 16.79
CA PHE A 13 -35.89 26.86 16.67
C PHE A 13 -34.68 26.03 17.11
N LEU A 14 -34.87 24.81 17.65
CA LEU A 14 -33.77 23.95 18.12
C LEU A 14 -33.22 22.95 17.09
N THR A 15 -33.69 22.97 15.85
CA THR A 15 -33.16 22.10 14.78
C THR A 15 -32.20 22.83 13.84
N LEU A 16 -31.32 23.70 14.37
CA LEU A 16 -30.05 23.95 13.67
C LEU A 16 -29.19 22.70 13.84
N ALA A 17 -29.44 21.71 12.98
CA ALA A 17 -28.53 20.60 12.78
C ALA A 17 -27.15 21.20 12.48
N SER A 18 -26.24 21.09 13.44
CA SER A 18 -24.84 21.37 13.22
C SER A 18 -24.34 20.29 12.27
N SER A 19 -24.35 20.57 10.97
CA SER A 19 -23.66 19.73 9.99
C SER A 19 -22.17 19.83 10.30
N SER A 20 -21.66 18.92 11.11
CA SER A 20 -20.22 18.71 11.25
C SER A 20 -19.71 18.24 9.90
N SER A 21 -19.25 19.17 9.05
CA SER A 21 -18.44 18.82 7.89
C SER A 21 -17.11 18.31 8.42
N VAL A 22 -17.02 16.99 8.59
CA VAL A 22 -15.72 16.33 8.78
C VAL A 22 -14.84 16.80 7.62
N PRO A 23 -13.64 17.36 7.86
CA PRO A 23 -12.73 17.69 6.78
C PRO A 23 -12.59 16.43 5.93
N PRO A 24 -12.68 16.51 4.59
CA PRO A 24 -12.71 15.32 3.78
C PRO A 24 -11.27 14.80 3.67
N PHE A 25 -10.82 14.09 4.71
CA PHE A 25 -9.55 13.36 4.74
C PHE A 25 -9.47 12.26 3.68
N PHE A 26 -10.55 12.05 2.92
CA PHE A 26 -10.67 11.05 1.87
C PHE A 26 -11.00 11.62 0.48
N THR A 27 -10.89 12.93 0.26
CA THR A 27 -11.07 13.50 -1.08
C THR A 27 -9.76 13.83 -1.77
N ALA A 28 -9.69 13.56 -3.06
CA ALA A 28 -8.65 14.09 -3.92
C ALA A 28 -8.80 15.62 -4.08
N LYS A 29 -7.70 16.27 -4.51
CA LYS A 29 -7.72 17.67 -4.91
C LYS A 29 -8.73 17.88 -6.06
N ALA A 30 -9.44 19.01 -6.06
CA ALA A 30 -10.41 19.33 -7.11
C ALA A 30 -9.75 19.26 -8.51
N GLY A 31 -10.41 18.59 -9.46
CA GLY A 31 -9.86 18.36 -10.81
C GLY A 31 -8.89 17.17 -10.93
N CYS A 32 -8.64 16.43 -9.83
CA CYS A 32 -7.80 15.24 -9.81
C CYS A 32 -8.59 13.95 -9.68
N ASP A 33 -7.99 12.86 -10.16
CA ASP A 33 -8.61 11.55 -10.10
C ASP A 33 -8.58 11.03 -8.66
N ALA A 34 -9.76 10.69 -8.14
CA ALA A 34 -9.92 10.28 -6.74
C ALA A 34 -9.67 8.80 -6.50
N LYS A 35 -9.54 7.98 -7.55
CA LYS A 35 -9.42 6.52 -7.44
C LYS A 35 -8.49 5.94 -8.51
N CYS A 36 -7.76 4.89 -8.13
CA CYS A 36 -7.11 3.99 -9.06
C CYS A 36 -7.66 2.57 -8.82
N GLY A 37 -8.47 2.07 -9.76
CA GLY A 37 -9.27 0.87 -9.54
C GLY A 37 -10.22 1.07 -8.35
N ASN A 38 -10.13 0.18 -7.36
CA ASN A 38 -10.96 0.24 -6.15
C ASN A 38 -10.33 1.00 -4.98
N ILE A 39 -9.16 1.62 -5.18
CA ILE A 39 -8.42 2.30 -4.12
C ILE A 39 -8.64 3.81 -4.23
N SER A 40 -9.11 4.42 -3.14
CA SER A 40 -9.24 5.89 -3.02
C SER A 40 -7.87 6.53 -2.81
N ILE A 41 -7.61 7.63 -3.53
CA ILE A 41 -6.37 8.41 -3.49
C ILE A 41 -6.71 9.82 -3.00
N PRO A 42 -6.68 10.08 -1.68
CA PRO A 42 -6.98 11.39 -1.13
C PRO A 42 -5.78 12.32 -1.14
N TYR A 43 -5.99 13.63 -1.09
CA TYR A 43 -4.92 14.59 -0.83
C TYR A 43 -4.31 14.30 0.56
N PRO A 44 -2.96 14.30 0.75
CA PRO A 44 -1.91 14.86 -0.10
C PRO A 44 -1.42 13.97 -1.27
N PHE A 45 -1.95 12.76 -1.41
CA PHE A 45 -1.62 11.86 -2.51
C PHE A 45 -2.31 12.29 -3.82
N GLY A 46 -1.68 11.97 -4.95
CA GLY A 46 -2.20 12.35 -6.25
C GLY A 46 -1.74 11.43 -7.38
N ILE A 47 -2.65 11.11 -8.30
CA ILE A 47 -2.32 10.37 -9.52
C ILE A 47 -1.60 11.31 -10.49
N ILE A 48 -0.44 10.86 -11.00
CA ILE A 48 0.37 11.61 -11.96
C ILE A 48 -0.42 11.79 -13.26
N LYS A 49 -0.49 13.03 -13.77
CA LYS A 49 -1.14 13.35 -15.06
C LYS A 49 -0.10 13.72 -16.12
N PRO A 50 -0.37 13.46 -17.41
CA PRO A 50 0.53 13.82 -18.50
C PRO A 50 0.83 15.33 -18.59
N ASN A 51 -0.08 16.15 -18.07
CA ASN A 51 -0.03 17.62 -18.17
C ASN A 51 0.64 18.27 -16.94
N GLY A 52 1.20 17.49 -16.02
CA GLY A 52 1.88 17.98 -14.81
C GLY A 52 1.28 17.45 -13.50
N ASP A 53 1.96 17.75 -12.38
CA ASP A 53 1.88 16.98 -11.13
C ASP A 53 1.08 17.63 -10.02
N GLU A 54 0.18 18.54 -10.39
CA GLU A 54 -0.51 19.39 -9.42
C GLU A 54 -1.52 18.65 -8.52
N CYS A 55 -1.65 17.33 -8.65
CA CYS A 55 -2.60 16.52 -7.90
C CYS A 55 -2.07 16.00 -6.57
N SER A 56 -0.76 16.06 -6.34
CA SER A 56 -0.12 15.68 -5.07
C SER A 56 0.62 16.86 -4.46
N ILE A 57 0.95 16.78 -3.17
CA ILE A 57 1.93 17.70 -2.59
C ILE A 57 3.36 17.30 -3.01
N ASP A 58 4.13 18.28 -3.47
CA ASP A 58 5.56 18.15 -3.76
C ASP A 58 6.40 18.51 -2.53
N GLY A 59 7.65 18.04 -2.45
CA GLY A 59 8.65 18.56 -1.50
C GLY A 59 8.97 17.73 -0.25
N VAL A 60 8.35 16.56 -0.04
CA VAL A 60 8.78 15.58 0.97
C VAL A 60 9.44 14.40 0.27
N GLY A 61 10.78 14.37 0.21
CA GLY A 61 11.52 13.35 -0.55
C GLY A 61 11.11 13.35 -2.03
N TYR A 62 10.69 12.20 -2.56
CA TYR A 62 10.12 12.07 -3.91
C TYR A 62 8.62 12.46 -4.04
N GLY A 63 8.00 13.01 -2.99
CA GLY A 63 6.61 13.47 -3.00
C GLY A 63 5.56 12.36 -2.83
N TYR A 64 4.28 12.74 -2.87
CA TYR A 64 3.13 11.87 -2.59
C TYR A 64 2.47 11.33 -3.87
N ARG A 65 3.28 11.09 -4.89
CA ARG A 65 2.82 10.80 -6.25
C ARG A 65 2.49 9.32 -6.40
N ILE A 66 1.39 9.04 -7.10
CA ILE A 66 0.91 7.69 -7.38
C ILE A 66 0.83 7.49 -8.90
N THR A 67 1.41 6.39 -9.36
CA THR A 67 1.24 5.94 -10.75
C THR A 67 0.08 4.95 -10.79
N CYS A 68 -0.99 5.28 -11.50
CA CYS A 68 -2.09 4.35 -11.73
C CYS A 68 -1.80 3.51 -12.98
N ASN A 69 -1.44 2.23 -12.80
CA ASN A 69 -1.16 1.35 -13.93
C ASN A 69 -2.47 0.72 -14.43
N ILE A 70 -2.94 1.24 -15.57
CA ILE A 70 -4.16 0.80 -16.26
C ILE A 70 -4.00 -0.50 -17.05
N SER A 71 -2.79 -1.07 -17.14
CA SER A 71 -2.56 -2.35 -17.82
C SER A 71 -3.07 -3.54 -17.00
N PHE A 72 -3.31 -3.34 -15.71
CA PHE A 72 -3.94 -4.34 -14.84
C PHE A 72 -5.47 -4.21 -14.88
N GLN A 73 -6.16 -5.32 -14.63
CA GLN A 73 -7.62 -5.35 -14.47
C GLN A 73 -7.97 -5.93 -13.08
N PRO A 74 -8.50 -5.12 -12.14
CA PRO A 74 -8.66 -3.65 -12.23
C PRO A 74 -7.31 -2.90 -12.20
N PRO A 75 -7.27 -1.60 -12.59
CA PRO A 75 -6.06 -0.77 -12.48
C PRO A 75 -5.49 -0.78 -11.06
N LYS A 76 -4.16 -0.75 -10.96
CA LYS A 76 -3.45 -0.83 -9.67
C LYS A 76 -2.58 0.40 -9.41
N PRO A 77 -2.62 0.98 -8.20
CA PRO A 77 -1.73 2.07 -7.83
C PRO A 77 -0.33 1.55 -7.51
N PHE A 78 0.68 2.31 -7.91
CA PHE A 78 2.08 2.07 -7.61
C PHE A 78 2.70 3.37 -7.10
N ILE A 79 3.58 3.25 -6.11
CA ILE A 79 4.53 4.30 -5.77
C ILE A 79 5.61 4.27 -6.88
N ASP A 80 6.25 5.40 -7.21
CA ASP A 80 7.19 5.56 -8.33
C ASP A 80 8.49 4.69 -8.24
N LYS A 81 8.51 3.73 -7.33
CA LYS A 81 9.45 2.61 -7.28
C LYS A 81 8.76 1.38 -7.85
N ARG A 82 9.25 0.92 -9.00
CA ARG A 82 8.81 -0.36 -9.57
C ARG A 82 9.13 -1.46 -8.56
N ASN A 83 8.13 -2.27 -8.22
CA ASN A 83 8.34 -3.55 -7.55
C ASN A 83 9.18 -4.42 -8.50
N THR A 84 10.46 -4.58 -8.20
CA THR A 84 11.30 -5.54 -8.92
C THR A 84 11.07 -6.91 -8.29
N LEU A 85 10.71 -7.89 -9.12
CA LEU A 85 10.58 -9.27 -8.65
C LEU A 85 11.95 -9.92 -8.64
N ALA A 86 12.42 -10.35 -7.47
CA ALA A 86 13.57 -11.24 -7.38
C ALA A 86 13.22 -12.56 -8.09
N THR A 87 14.03 -12.97 -9.07
CA THR A 87 13.74 -14.15 -9.90
C THR A 87 14.99 -15.01 -10.04
N LEU A 88 14.86 -16.30 -9.69
CA LEU A 88 15.92 -17.29 -9.87
C LEU A 88 15.31 -18.54 -10.53
N CYS A 89 15.81 -18.91 -11.70
CA CYS A 89 15.30 -20.06 -12.48
C CYS A 89 16.34 -21.17 -12.60
N TYR A 90 15.86 -22.41 -12.60
CA TYR A 90 16.69 -23.61 -12.76
C TYR A 90 16.20 -24.46 -13.93
N ASN A 91 17.13 -25.15 -14.61
CA ASN A 91 16.77 -26.21 -15.54
C ASN A 91 16.52 -27.54 -14.82
N LYS A 92 16.13 -28.58 -15.58
CA LYS A 92 15.86 -29.94 -15.04
C LYS A 92 17.06 -30.62 -14.36
N PHE A 93 18.27 -30.15 -14.60
CA PHE A 93 19.50 -30.66 -13.99
C PHE A 93 19.89 -29.86 -12.73
N GLY A 94 19.11 -28.84 -12.35
CA GLY A 94 19.40 -27.96 -11.22
C GLY A 94 20.38 -26.83 -11.51
N ASN A 95 20.77 -26.61 -12.77
CA ASN A 95 21.63 -25.49 -13.14
C ASN A 95 20.82 -24.21 -13.26
N ILE A 96 21.39 -23.09 -12.78
CA ILE A 96 20.78 -21.76 -12.89
C ILE A 96 20.72 -21.35 -14.36
N THR A 97 19.54 -20.92 -14.83
CA THR A 97 19.32 -20.40 -16.19
C THR A 97 19.00 -18.90 -16.22
N LEU A 98 18.54 -18.34 -15.10
CA LEU A 98 18.29 -16.92 -14.93
C LEU A 98 18.59 -16.57 -13.48
N ASP A 99 19.43 -15.56 -13.27
CA ASP A 99 19.77 -15.02 -11.95
C ASP A 99 19.50 -13.52 -11.90
N LEU A 100 18.31 -13.19 -11.40
CA LEU A 100 17.90 -11.86 -10.97
C LEU A 100 17.48 -11.95 -9.49
N GLY A 101 18.18 -12.79 -8.71
CA GLY A 101 17.74 -13.21 -7.37
C GLY A 101 17.75 -12.09 -6.32
N LEU A 102 18.34 -10.94 -6.62
CA LEU A 102 18.36 -9.77 -5.75
C LEU A 102 17.35 -8.73 -6.25
N ALA A 103 16.35 -8.45 -5.42
CA ALA A 103 15.48 -7.30 -5.56
C ALA A 103 15.34 -6.60 -4.23
N SER A 104 15.32 -5.28 -4.26
CA SER A 104 15.07 -4.45 -3.09
C SER A 104 14.12 -3.32 -3.44
N ILE A 105 13.34 -2.90 -2.45
CA ILE A 105 12.51 -1.71 -2.53
C ILE A 105 12.94 -0.83 -1.37
N ASP A 106 13.37 0.39 -1.70
CA ASP A 106 13.70 1.41 -0.71
C ASP A 106 12.63 2.50 -0.73
N VAL A 107 11.82 2.51 0.34
CA VAL A 107 10.78 3.52 0.58
C VAL A 107 11.26 4.67 1.47
N SER A 108 12.48 4.59 2.03
CA SER A 108 13.04 5.63 2.90
C SER A 108 13.15 7.03 2.26
N PRO A 109 13.34 7.20 0.93
CA PRO A 109 13.35 8.53 0.33
C PRO A 109 11.94 9.03 -0.04
N THR A 110 10.90 8.33 0.40
CA THR A 110 9.49 8.66 0.12
C THR A 110 8.74 8.89 1.44
N PRO A 111 7.58 9.58 1.41
CA PRO A 111 6.74 9.71 2.60
C PRO A 111 5.93 8.43 2.93
N PHE A 112 6.10 7.36 2.15
CA PHE A 112 5.37 6.11 2.35
C PHE A 112 6.06 5.22 3.37
N THR A 113 5.26 4.53 4.18
CA THR A 113 5.73 3.53 5.16
C THR A 113 5.02 2.20 4.97
N LEU A 114 5.70 1.11 5.33
CA LEU A 114 5.13 -0.22 5.37
C LEU A 114 4.50 -0.46 6.74
N SER A 115 3.17 -0.58 6.78
CA SER A 115 2.43 -0.85 8.01
C SER A 115 2.51 -2.33 8.40
N TYR A 116 3.00 -2.61 9.61
CA TYR A 116 3.10 -3.97 10.17
C TYR A 116 1.73 -4.64 10.45
N THR A 117 0.65 -3.86 10.52
CA THR A 117 -0.72 -4.38 10.75
C THR A 117 -1.54 -4.53 9.48
N LYS A 118 -1.15 -3.86 8.39
CA LYS A 118 -1.88 -3.86 7.12
C LYS A 118 -1.12 -4.54 5.97
N ASN A 119 0.17 -4.80 6.14
CA ASN A 119 0.99 -5.48 5.15
C ASN A 119 1.48 -6.81 5.71
N MET A 120 1.72 -7.75 4.79
CA MET A 120 2.32 -9.04 5.08
C MET A 120 3.58 -9.16 4.24
N PHE A 121 4.71 -9.44 4.88
CA PHE A 121 5.98 -9.73 4.23
C PHE A 121 6.14 -11.24 4.16
N PHE A 122 6.44 -11.79 2.99
CA PHE A 122 6.65 -13.22 2.82
C PHE A 122 7.56 -13.49 1.62
N GLY A 123 8.27 -14.61 1.65
CA GLY A 123 9.10 -15.09 0.56
C GLY A 123 8.59 -16.44 0.07
N ILE A 124 8.51 -16.62 -1.26
CA ILE A 124 8.15 -17.90 -1.90
C ILE A 124 9.36 -18.39 -2.68
N GLY A 125 9.70 -19.67 -2.53
CA GLY A 125 10.78 -20.32 -3.26
C GLY A 125 11.67 -21.17 -2.37
N CYS A 126 12.66 -21.81 -2.97
CA CYS A 126 13.66 -22.61 -2.26
C CYS A 126 15.00 -21.85 -2.28
N LYS A 127 15.70 -21.86 -1.14
CA LYS A 127 16.90 -21.03 -0.93
C LYS A 127 16.59 -19.54 -1.09
N THR A 128 15.42 -19.13 -0.58
CA THR A 128 14.97 -17.75 -0.60
C THR A 128 15.31 -17.09 0.73
N HIS A 129 15.87 -15.88 0.66
CA HIS A 129 16.15 -15.03 1.80
C HIS A 129 15.57 -13.65 1.51
N ALA A 130 14.72 -13.15 2.41
CA ALA A 130 14.09 -11.86 2.30
C ALA A 130 14.28 -11.10 3.62
N SER A 131 14.73 -9.85 3.54
CA SER A 131 14.87 -8.97 4.70
C SER A 131 13.97 -7.75 4.58
N LEU A 132 13.49 -7.28 5.72
CA LEU A 132 12.83 -5.99 5.87
C LEU A 132 13.51 -5.24 6.99
N ASP A 133 14.10 -4.11 6.65
CA ASP A 133 14.88 -3.28 7.55
C ASP A 133 14.23 -1.90 7.67
N GLY A 134 14.08 -1.39 8.90
CA GLY A 134 13.37 -0.16 9.18
C GLY A 134 13.97 0.63 10.35
N PRO A 135 13.91 1.97 10.32
CA PRO A 135 14.47 2.80 11.37
C PRO A 135 13.63 2.81 12.66
N ASP A 136 12.34 2.44 12.60
CA ASP A 136 11.43 2.52 13.75
C ASP A 136 11.71 1.41 14.79
N LEU A 137 11.85 1.84 16.06
CA LEU A 137 11.94 1.00 17.28
C LEU A 137 13.23 0.16 17.48
N HIS A 138 14.41 0.75 17.27
CA HIS A 138 15.74 0.16 17.53
C HIS A 138 16.32 -0.71 16.40
N ASN A 139 16.41 -0.18 15.17
CA ASN A 139 16.89 -0.94 14.00
C ASN A 139 16.06 -2.23 13.82
N TYR A 140 14.76 -2.06 13.55
CA TYR A 140 13.90 -3.18 13.23
C TYR A 140 14.47 -3.90 12.01
N SER A 141 14.79 -5.18 12.19
CA SER A 141 15.16 -6.07 11.10
C SER A 141 14.34 -7.34 11.25
N SER A 142 13.64 -7.69 10.18
CA SER A 142 12.89 -8.94 10.08
C SER A 142 13.44 -9.73 8.91
N VAL A 143 13.75 -11.00 9.16
CA VAL A 143 14.32 -11.89 8.15
C VAL A 143 13.43 -13.10 8.00
N CYS A 144 13.16 -13.44 6.75
CA CYS A 144 12.36 -14.56 6.30
C CYS A 144 13.28 -15.42 5.42
N SER A 145 13.44 -16.69 5.78
CA SER A 145 14.20 -17.63 4.96
C SER A 145 13.43 -18.92 4.73
N SER A 146 13.59 -19.48 3.53
CA SER A 146 13.04 -20.78 3.20
C SER A 146 14.03 -21.65 2.44
N SER A 147 14.00 -22.94 2.75
CA SER A 147 14.85 -23.97 2.18
C SER A 147 13.98 -25.16 1.80
N CYS A 148 14.49 -26.01 0.91
CA CYS A 148 13.78 -27.20 0.47
C CYS A 148 14.81 -28.31 0.30
N GLN A 149 14.48 -29.51 0.76
CA GLN A 149 15.29 -30.70 0.52
C GLN A 149 15.02 -31.27 -0.87
N SER A 150 13.75 -31.28 -1.28
CA SER A 150 13.31 -31.68 -2.61
C SER A 150 12.06 -30.90 -3.02
N ARG A 151 11.55 -31.12 -4.23
CA ARG A 151 10.30 -30.48 -4.66
C ARG A 151 9.12 -30.95 -3.82
N GLU A 152 9.14 -32.21 -3.40
CA GLU A 152 8.08 -32.89 -2.65
C GLU A 152 8.02 -32.42 -1.18
N SER A 153 9.13 -31.86 -0.66
CA SER A 153 9.16 -31.29 0.69
C SER A 153 8.46 -29.93 0.79
N VAL A 154 8.07 -29.33 -0.34
CA VAL A 154 7.34 -28.05 -0.36
C VAL A 154 5.88 -28.30 0.04
N ILE A 155 5.45 -27.65 1.11
CA ILE A 155 4.08 -27.79 1.62
C ILE A 155 3.25 -26.62 1.12
N SER A 156 2.29 -26.91 0.23
CA SER A 156 1.38 -25.88 -0.28
C SER A 156 0.54 -25.29 0.85
N GLY A 157 0.47 -23.96 0.93
CA GLY A 157 -0.29 -23.23 1.94
C GLY A 157 0.41 -23.08 3.31
N ALA A 158 1.62 -23.61 3.50
CA ALA A 158 2.40 -23.45 4.71
C ALA A 158 3.60 -22.52 4.49
N CYS A 159 3.81 -21.54 5.38
CA CYS A 159 4.93 -20.58 5.32
C CYS A 159 5.83 -20.66 6.55
N PHE A 160 6.30 -21.89 6.85
CA PHE A 160 7.16 -22.20 7.99
C PHE A 160 8.57 -22.63 7.58
N GLY A 161 9.08 -22.12 6.45
CA GLY A 161 10.45 -22.32 5.97
C GLY A 161 10.63 -23.37 4.88
N ASN A 162 9.61 -24.16 4.55
CA ASN A 162 9.68 -25.17 3.46
C ASN A 162 9.01 -24.66 2.18
N GLY A 163 9.77 -23.96 1.35
CA GLY A 163 9.27 -23.35 0.10
C GLY A 163 8.50 -22.03 0.27
N CYS A 164 8.19 -21.64 1.50
CA CYS A 164 7.66 -20.32 1.86
C CYS A 164 8.09 -19.92 3.27
N CYS A 165 8.26 -18.62 3.52
CA CYS A 165 8.44 -18.03 4.85
C CYS A 165 7.61 -16.74 4.95
N GLN A 166 7.30 -16.31 6.16
CA GLN A 166 6.54 -15.07 6.46
C GLN A 166 7.12 -14.40 7.70
#